data_AF-A0A940VIF5-F1
#
_entry.id   AF-A0A940VIF5-F1
#
_cell.length_a   1.000
_cell.length_b   1.000
_cell.length_c   1.000
_cell.angle_alpha   90.00
_cell.angle_beta   90.00
_cell.angle_gamma   90.00
#
_symmetry.space_group_name_H-M   'P 1'
#
loop_
_entity.id
_entity.type
_entity.pdbx_description
1 polymer ?
#
loop_
_entity_poly.entity_id
_entity_poly.type
_entity_poly.pdbx_seq_one_letter_code
_entity_poly.pdbx_strand_id
1 'polypeptide(L)'
;MLHDEAARVAFWVEYMEQSYALTETIIRHPLQESGEGFASIRAAAESARVDVGFSTTLLAGQFERLFFIRESLIPDLMAIARDMNERGWILKIEDGYRTRQMQTALGRAPAVFDRILQSCIRECGGGRPPVELVSRRAMVLVANVPLTGTHMAGAAVDISVLRRDDGAEVWRGKPYLEMSEYTPMDSPFVNAEERRNRQEITRVMERRGFLHYPGEFWHYNKGDSLYQIQARTGQPGRYGPVDWDRATNAVTPYADPRGLLTPLDVLESLIQQAMERLGKREA
;
A
#
# COMPACT_ATOMS: atom_id res chain seq x y z
N MET A 1 -2.60 28.19 12.43
CA MET A 1 -2.59 28.05 10.96
C MET A 1 -1.17 27.88 10.41
N LEU A 2 -0.26 28.85 10.49
CA LEU A 2 1.14 28.65 10.00
C LEU A 2 1.98 27.71 10.87
N HIS A 3 1.87 27.80 12.20
CA HIS A 3 2.55 26.88 13.13
C HIS A 3 2.08 25.43 13.02
N ASP A 4 0.84 25.22 12.55
CA ASP A 4 0.25 23.89 12.36
C ASP A 4 0.78 23.26 11.05
N GLU A 5 0.91 24.06 10.00
CA GLU A 5 1.48 23.61 8.72
C GLU A 5 2.95 23.23 8.82
N ALA A 6 3.77 24.05 9.51
CA ALA A 6 5.18 23.73 9.70
C ALA A 6 5.39 22.42 10.48
N ALA A 7 4.57 22.18 11.51
CA ALA A 7 4.61 20.93 12.29
C ALA A 7 4.18 19.73 11.44
N ARG A 8 3.15 19.90 10.60
CA ARG A 8 2.68 18.87 9.67
C ARG A 8 3.71 18.53 8.60
N VAL A 9 4.39 19.52 8.03
CA VAL A 9 5.50 19.30 7.09
C VAL A 9 6.66 18.60 7.79
N ALA A 10 7.06 19.05 8.98
CA ALA A 10 8.16 18.44 9.72
C ALA A 10 7.89 16.96 10.04
N PHE A 11 6.69 16.64 10.53
CA PHE A 11 6.27 15.26 10.76
C PHE A 11 6.29 14.44 9.46
N TRP A 12 5.76 15.00 8.37
CA TRP A 12 5.73 14.31 7.08
C TRP A 12 7.13 14.00 6.56
N VAL A 13 8.05 14.96 6.61
CA VAL A 13 9.45 14.77 6.21
C VAL A 13 10.09 13.67 7.05
N GLU A 14 9.97 13.74 8.38
CA GLU A 14 10.53 12.74 9.29
C GLU A 14 10.00 11.34 8.97
N TYR A 15 8.69 11.21 8.81
CA TYR A 15 8.03 9.97 8.44
C TYR A 15 8.52 9.42 7.08
N MET A 16 8.66 10.28 6.07
CA MET A 16 9.13 9.86 4.75
C MET A 16 10.59 9.40 4.76
N GLU A 17 11.44 10.03 5.58
CA GLU A 17 12.84 9.60 5.78
C GLU A 17 12.90 8.23 6.49
N GLN A 18 12.11 8.02 7.54
CA GLN A 18 12.03 6.73 8.24
C GLN A 18 11.50 5.62 7.32
N SER A 19 10.48 5.92 6.53
CA SER A 19 9.89 4.97 5.58
C SER A 19 10.86 4.63 4.44
N TYR A 20 11.66 5.60 3.99
CA TYR A 20 12.72 5.35 3.03
C TYR A 20 13.80 4.42 3.61
N ALA A 21 14.25 4.66 4.86
CA ALA A 21 15.20 3.78 5.53
C ALA A 21 14.67 2.35 5.74
N LEU A 22 13.37 2.21 6.04
CA LEU A 22 12.70 0.91 6.08
C LEU A 22 12.69 0.26 4.70
N THR A 23 12.40 1.02 3.64
CA THR A 23 12.45 0.54 2.25
C THR A 23 13.83 -0.01 1.90
N GLU A 24 14.91 0.70 2.26
CA GLU A 24 16.29 0.22 2.08
C GLU A 24 16.57 -1.07 2.87
N THR A 25 15.99 -1.19 4.07
CA THR A 25 16.10 -2.40 4.89
C THR A 25 15.42 -3.58 4.21
N ILE A 26 14.20 -3.38 3.67
CA ILE A 26 13.46 -4.40 2.91
C ILE A 26 14.27 -4.87 1.69
N ILE A 27 14.87 -3.93 0.93
CA ILE A 27 15.67 -4.24 -0.26
C ILE A 27 16.86 -5.16 0.05
N ARG A 28 17.51 -4.94 1.20
CA ARG A 28 18.65 -5.73 1.67
C ARG A 28 18.25 -7.05 2.32
N HIS A 29 16.99 -7.21 2.71
CA HIS A 29 16.52 -8.42 3.39
C HIS A 29 16.57 -9.64 2.46
N PRO A 30 16.96 -10.82 2.97
CA PRO A 30 16.92 -12.06 2.20
C PRO A 30 15.51 -12.38 1.70
N LEU A 31 15.43 -12.80 0.44
CA LEU A 31 14.21 -13.29 -0.20
C LEU A 31 14.42 -14.71 -0.68
N GLN A 32 13.49 -15.60 -0.35
CA GLN A 32 13.40 -16.95 -0.88
C GLN A 32 11.96 -17.19 -1.33
N GLU A 33 11.65 -16.78 -2.56
CA GLU A 33 10.30 -16.90 -3.12
C GLU A 33 9.85 -18.37 -3.15
N SER A 34 8.67 -18.62 -2.59
CA SER A 34 8.10 -19.96 -2.43
C SER A 34 7.54 -20.57 -3.71
N GLY A 35 7.16 -19.75 -4.70
CA GLY A 35 6.46 -20.20 -5.90
C GLY A 35 5.00 -20.59 -5.65
N GLU A 36 4.45 -20.27 -4.47
CA GLU A 36 3.07 -20.59 -4.10
C GLU A 36 2.06 -19.89 -5.03
N GLY A 37 1.03 -20.60 -5.47
CA GLY A 37 -0.03 -20.04 -6.30
C GLY A 37 -0.90 -19.00 -5.59
N PHE A 38 -1.94 -18.57 -6.29
CA PHE A 38 -2.90 -17.57 -5.82
C PHE A 38 -4.29 -18.17 -5.71
N ALA A 39 -5.08 -17.63 -4.78
CA ALA A 39 -6.50 -17.91 -4.65
C ALA A 39 -7.32 -16.63 -4.66
N SER A 40 -8.55 -16.75 -5.16
CA SER A 40 -9.51 -15.64 -5.21
C SER A 40 -10.07 -15.36 -3.82
N ILE A 41 -9.96 -14.11 -3.37
CA ILE A 41 -10.60 -13.65 -2.14
C ILE A 41 -12.13 -13.70 -2.28
N ARG A 42 -12.67 -13.37 -3.47
CA ARG A 42 -14.12 -13.43 -3.74
C ARG A 42 -14.68 -14.84 -3.60
N ALA A 43 -14.08 -15.80 -4.31
CA ALA A 43 -14.54 -17.19 -4.24
C ALA A 43 -14.39 -17.77 -2.84
N ALA A 44 -13.32 -17.40 -2.11
CA ALA A 44 -13.14 -17.82 -0.73
C ALA A 44 -14.23 -17.24 0.20
N ALA A 45 -14.58 -15.96 0.04
CA ALA A 45 -15.63 -15.31 0.82
C ALA A 45 -17.01 -15.95 0.58
N GLU A 46 -17.34 -16.22 -0.69
CA GLU A 46 -18.56 -16.92 -1.09
C GLU A 46 -18.62 -18.33 -0.50
N SER A 47 -17.54 -19.10 -0.65
CA SER A 47 -17.46 -20.47 -0.11
C SER A 47 -17.55 -20.50 1.42
N ALA A 48 -16.93 -19.54 2.09
CA ALA A 48 -16.93 -19.45 3.56
C ALA A 48 -18.22 -18.80 4.11
N ARG A 49 -19.08 -18.25 3.24
CA ARG A 49 -20.30 -17.50 3.58
C ARG A 49 -20.05 -16.36 4.55
N VAL A 50 -19.02 -15.57 4.25
CA VAL A 50 -18.63 -14.39 5.03
C VAL A 50 -18.88 -13.12 4.22
N ASP A 51 -19.36 -12.08 4.90
CA ASP A 51 -19.66 -10.81 4.25
C ASP A 51 -18.36 -10.03 4.05
N VAL A 52 -17.96 -9.88 2.79
CA VAL A 52 -16.77 -9.13 2.36
C VAL A 52 -17.16 -8.16 1.25
N GLY A 53 -16.83 -6.89 1.43
CA GLY A 53 -16.96 -5.86 0.42
C GLY A 53 -15.75 -5.84 -0.52
N PHE A 54 -15.93 -5.32 -1.73
CA PHE A 54 -14.85 -5.18 -2.70
C PHE A 54 -14.94 -3.84 -3.42
N SER A 55 -13.80 -3.18 -3.63
CA SER A 55 -13.76 -1.94 -4.41
C SER A 55 -14.28 -2.16 -5.82
N THR A 56 -15.01 -1.18 -6.33
CA THR A 56 -15.48 -1.11 -7.72
C THR A 56 -14.67 -0.12 -8.55
N THR A 57 -13.67 0.52 -7.94
CA THR A 57 -12.79 1.50 -8.60
C THR A 57 -11.72 0.81 -9.44
N LEU A 58 -11.28 1.49 -10.51
CA LEU A 58 -10.14 1.06 -11.29
C LEU A 58 -8.83 1.48 -10.62
N LEU A 59 -7.83 0.59 -10.62
CA LEU A 59 -6.47 0.93 -10.23
C LEU A 59 -5.86 1.84 -11.32
N ALA A 60 -5.28 2.97 -10.90
CA ALA A 60 -4.73 4.00 -11.79
C ALA A 60 -5.73 4.51 -12.86
N GLY A 61 -7.04 4.33 -12.65
CA GLY A 61 -8.08 4.66 -13.63
C GLY A 61 -8.09 3.76 -14.87
N GLN A 62 -7.32 2.66 -14.88
CA GLN A 62 -7.09 1.85 -16.08
C GLN A 62 -7.35 0.35 -15.87
N PHE A 63 -7.02 -0.21 -14.70
CA PHE A 63 -7.02 -1.65 -14.51
C PHE A 63 -8.11 -2.10 -13.55
N GLU A 64 -8.82 -3.17 -13.92
CA GLU A 64 -9.63 -3.90 -12.95
C GLU A 64 -8.74 -4.48 -11.85
N ARG A 65 -9.25 -4.45 -10.62
CA ARG A 65 -8.53 -4.93 -9.45
C ARG A 65 -8.53 -6.45 -9.40
N LEU A 66 -7.37 -7.02 -9.08
CA LEU A 66 -7.21 -8.45 -8.91
C LEU A 66 -7.33 -8.80 -7.42
N PHE A 67 -8.51 -9.23 -7.01
CA PHE A 67 -8.78 -9.68 -5.64
C PHE A 67 -8.27 -11.09 -5.38
N PHE A 68 -6.96 -11.25 -5.51
CA PHE A 68 -6.20 -12.49 -5.33
C PHE A 68 -5.03 -12.25 -4.38
N ILE A 69 -4.72 -13.26 -3.57
CA ILE A 69 -3.53 -13.34 -2.71
C ILE A 69 -2.99 -14.77 -2.73
N ARG A 70 -1.84 -15.01 -2.10
CA ARG A 70 -1.27 -16.35 -1.96
C ARG A 70 -2.25 -17.31 -1.26
N GLU A 71 -2.32 -18.54 -1.73
CA GLU A 71 -3.34 -19.52 -1.31
C GLU A 71 -3.39 -19.73 0.21
N SER A 72 -2.24 -19.91 0.85
CA SER A 72 -2.13 -20.13 2.29
C SER A 72 -2.48 -18.92 3.15
N LEU A 73 -2.65 -17.74 2.56
CA LEU A 73 -3.10 -16.54 3.26
C LEU A 73 -4.62 -16.42 3.34
N ILE A 74 -5.35 -17.17 2.50
CA ILE A 74 -6.82 -17.13 2.45
C ILE A 74 -7.47 -17.54 3.77
N PRO A 75 -7.08 -18.64 4.45
CA PRO A 75 -7.74 -19.06 5.68
C PRO A 75 -7.71 -17.98 6.77
N ASP A 76 -6.58 -17.28 6.89
CA ASP A 76 -6.39 -16.19 7.83
C ASP A 76 -7.23 -14.97 7.45
N LEU A 77 -7.25 -14.58 6.18
CA LEU A 77 -8.07 -13.46 5.70
C LEU A 77 -9.58 -13.73 5.89
N MET A 78 -10.02 -14.97 5.68
CA MET A 78 -11.42 -15.36 5.93
C MET A 78 -11.74 -15.37 7.43
N ALA A 79 -10.77 -15.72 8.29
CA ALA A 79 -10.93 -15.61 9.73
C ALA A 79 -11.04 -14.15 10.18
N ILE A 80 -10.24 -13.24 9.60
CA ILE A 80 -10.38 -11.78 9.79
C ILE A 80 -11.80 -11.34 9.41
N ALA A 81 -12.29 -11.72 8.23
CA ALA A 81 -13.62 -11.35 7.77
C ALA A 81 -14.72 -11.83 8.75
N ARG A 82 -14.63 -13.06 9.26
CA ARG A 82 -15.54 -13.57 10.30
C ARG A 82 -15.47 -12.74 11.59
N ASP A 83 -14.25 -12.50 12.09
CA ASP A 83 -14.04 -11.71 13.30
C ASP A 83 -14.61 -10.29 13.13
N MET A 84 -14.55 -9.71 11.93
CA MET A 84 -15.19 -8.42 11.62
C MET A 84 -16.71 -8.55 11.61
N ASN A 85 -17.28 -9.56 10.93
CA ASN A 85 -18.72 -9.77 10.84
C ASN A 85 -19.38 -9.99 12.21
N GLU A 86 -18.74 -10.73 13.11
CA GLU A 86 -19.19 -10.95 14.50
C GLU A 86 -19.24 -9.65 15.30
N ARG A 87 -18.40 -8.66 14.97
CA ARG A 87 -18.40 -7.32 15.58
C ARG A 87 -19.41 -6.35 14.95
N GLY A 88 -20.14 -6.79 13.92
CA GLY A 88 -21.02 -5.92 13.14
C GLY A 88 -20.28 -5.08 12.10
N TRP A 89 -19.10 -5.50 11.66
CA TRP A 89 -18.30 -4.86 10.61
C TRP A 89 -18.18 -5.76 9.36
N ILE A 90 -17.91 -5.14 8.22
CA ILE A 90 -17.63 -5.78 6.94
C ILE A 90 -16.22 -5.38 6.53
N LEU A 91 -15.35 -6.38 6.32
CA LEU A 91 -14.06 -6.16 5.68
C LEU A 91 -14.30 -5.79 4.22
N LYS A 92 -13.84 -4.61 3.78
CA LYS A 92 -13.87 -4.22 2.36
C LYS A 92 -12.46 -4.32 1.80
N ILE A 93 -12.24 -5.20 0.84
CA ILE A 93 -10.97 -5.30 0.13
C ILE A 93 -10.90 -4.17 -0.90
N GLU A 94 -9.98 -3.24 -0.67
CA GLU A 94 -9.66 -2.19 -1.62
C GLU A 94 -8.72 -2.68 -2.70
N ASP A 95 -7.73 -3.50 -2.35
CA ASP A 95 -6.77 -4.05 -3.31
C ASP A 95 -6.17 -5.38 -2.87
N GLY A 96 -5.69 -6.16 -3.85
CA GLY A 96 -5.02 -7.45 -3.66
C GLY A 96 -3.76 -7.52 -4.50
N TYR A 97 -3.55 -8.59 -5.26
CA TYR A 97 -2.40 -8.72 -6.15
C TYR A 97 -2.34 -7.61 -7.21
N ARG A 98 -1.13 -7.09 -7.46
CA ARG A 98 -0.85 -6.17 -8.57
C ARG A 98 0.18 -6.81 -9.50
N THR A 99 -0.09 -6.84 -10.80
CA THR A 99 0.91 -7.24 -11.79
C THR A 99 2.02 -6.19 -11.89
N ARG A 100 3.15 -6.57 -12.50
CA ARG A 100 4.21 -5.64 -12.92
C ARG A 100 3.66 -4.44 -13.69
N GLN A 101 2.77 -4.69 -14.64
CA GLN A 101 2.16 -3.65 -15.47
C GLN A 101 1.31 -2.69 -14.64
N MET A 102 0.47 -3.22 -13.75
CA MET A 102 -0.37 -2.44 -12.84
C MET A 102 0.46 -1.55 -11.93
N GLN A 103 1.49 -2.12 -11.27
CA GLN A 103 2.36 -1.35 -10.36
C GLN A 103 3.17 -0.28 -11.11
N THR A 104 3.72 -0.61 -12.27
CA THR A 104 4.47 0.35 -13.10
C THR A 104 3.57 1.49 -13.59
N ALA A 105 2.36 1.17 -14.05
CA ALA A 105 1.42 2.18 -14.51
C ALA A 105 0.94 3.08 -13.36
N LEU A 106 0.73 2.52 -12.16
CA LEU A 106 0.38 3.30 -10.97
C LEU A 106 1.47 4.32 -10.62
N GLY A 107 2.74 3.91 -10.60
CA GLY A 107 3.88 4.80 -10.32
C GLY A 107 4.09 5.90 -11.37
N ARG A 108 3.59 5.70 -12.60
CA ARG A 108 3.72 6.65 -13.71
C ARG A 108 2.43 7.41 -14.01
N ALA A 109 1.34 7.11 -13.32
CA ALA A 109 0.04 7.73 -13.57
C ALA A 109 0.12 9.24 -13.26
N PRO A 110 -0.24 10.14 -14.19
CA PRO A 110 -0.09 11.58 -13.99
C PRO A 110 -0.70 12.10 -12.69
N ALA A 111 -1.91 11.65 -12.33
CA ALA A 111 -2.57 12.09 -11.10
C ALA A 111 -1.83 11.65 -9.82
N VAL A 112 -1.20 10.48 -9.82
CA VAL A 112 -0.41 9.98 -8.69
C VAL A 112 0.92 10.71 -8.62
N PHE A 113 1.58 10.85 -9.77
CA PHE A 113 2.87 11.51 -9.87
C PHE A 113 2.78 13.00 -9.49
N ASP A 114 1.72 13.69 -9.94
CA ASP A 114 1.47 15.09 -9.59
C ASP A 114 1.31 15.25 -8.06
N ARG A 115 0.67 14.31 -7.37
CA ARG A 115 0.54 14.34 -5.89
C ARG A 115 1.88 14.16 -5.18
N ILE A 116 2.71 13.21 -5.64
CA ILE A 116 4.06 13.01 -5.11
C ILE A 116 4.89 14.28 -5.30
N LEU A 117 4.84 14.88 -6.48
CA LEU A 117 5.57 16.10 -6.79
C LEU A 117 5.08 17.29 -5.95
N GLN A 118 3.77 17.46 -5.79
CA GLN A 118 3.19 18.48 -4.91
C GLN A 118 3.64 18.31 -3.46
N SER A 119 3.68 17.07 -2.97
CA SER A 119 4.22 16.75 -1.63
C SER A 119 5.69 17.18 -1.51
N CYS A 120 6.51 16.89 -2.51
CA CYS A 120 7.92 17.30 -2.54
C CYS A 120 8.09 18.83 -2.63
N ILE A 121 7.26 19.51 -3.44
CA ILE A 121 7.25 20.98 -3.53
C ILE A 121 6.92 21.59 -2.15
N ARG A 122 5.94 21.02 -1.43
CA ARG A 122 5.59 21.44 -0.07
C ARG A 122 6.76 21.24 0.91
N GLU A 123 7.44 20.10 0.85
CA GLU A 123 8.67 19.86 1.64
C GLU A 123 9.77 20.88 1.34
N CYS A 124 9.86 21.35 0.09
CA CYS A 124 10.82 22.37 -0.35
C CYS A 124 10.33 23.82 -0.20
N GLY A 125 9.26 24.06 0.59
CA GLY A 125 8.76 25.42 0.83
C GLY A 125 8.22 26.12 -0.43
N GLY A 126 7.72 25.36 -1.40
CA GLY A 126 7.22 25.87 -2.69
C GLY A 126 8.25 25.86 -3.82
N GLY A 127 9.53 25.57 -3.53
CA GLY A 127 10.58 25.47 -4.54
C GLY A 127 10.49 24.21 -5.39
N ARG A 128 11.21 24.19 -6.53
CA ARG A 128 11.38 22.97 -7.35
C ARG A 128 12.16 21.93 -6.56
N PRO A 129 11.60 20.73 -6.30
CA PRO A 129 12.30 19.69 -5.57
C PRO A 129 13.40 19.04 -6.44
N PRO A 130 14.51 18.59 -5.83
CA PRO A 130 15.53 17.83 -6.55
C PRO A 130 14.99 16.45 -6.97
N VAL A 131 15.48 15.92 -8.10
CA VAL A 131 15.06 14.61 -8.65
C VAL A 131 15.24 13.48 -7.64
N GLU A 132 16.33 13.52 -6.86
CA GLU A 132 16.60 12.51 -5.85
C GLU A 132 15.54 12.50 -4.73
N LEU A 133 15.06 13.67 -4.28
CA LEU A 133 13.96 13.73 -3.31
C LEU A 133 12.71 13.07 -3.88
N VAL A 134 12.31 13.44 -5.10
CA VAL A 134 11.12 12.87 -5.76
C VAL A 134 11.26 11.35 -5.92
N SER A 135 12.45 10.86 -6.30
CA SER A 135 12.75 9.43 -6.43
C SER A 135 12.55 8.70 -5.10
N ARG A 136 13.12 9.23 -4.01
CA ARG A 136 13.00 8.65 -2.66
C ARG A 136 11.54 8.64 -2.19
N ARG A 137 10.78 9.70 -2.43
CA ARG A 137 9.35 9.76 -2.07
C ARG A 137 8.50 8.81 -2.93
N ALA A 138 8.80 8.67 -4.22
CA ALA A 138 8.14 7.72 -5.10
C ALA A 138 8.41 6.26 -4.71
N MET A 139 9.62 5.94 -4.23
CA MET A 139 9.94 4.61 -3.68
C MET A 139 9.08 4.24 -2.47
N VAL A 140 8.72 5.22 -1.64
CA VAL A 140 7.92 5.01 -0.43
C VAL A 140 6.42 4.98 -0.74
N LEU A 141 5.90 5.93 -1.52
CA LEU A 141 4.46 6.13 -1.70
C LEU A 141 3.82 5.18 -2.72
N VAL A 142 4.61 4.67 -3.68
CA VAL A 142 4.07 3.83 -4.79
C VAL A 142 5.02 2.66 -5.11
N ALA A 143 5.95 2.32 -4.23
CA ALA A 143 6.86 1.18 -4.37
C ALA A 143 7.48 1.02 -5.78
N ASN A 144 8.47 1.86 -6.11
CA ASN A 144 9.18 1.79 -7.40
C ASN A 144 10.17 0.61 -7.49
N VAL A 145 10.47 -0.06 -6.37
CA VAL A 145 11.28 -1.29 -6.33
C VAL A 145 10.34 -2.48 -6.13
N PRO A 146 10.31 -3.49 -7.01
CA PRO A 146 9.36 -4.61 -6.93
C PRO A 146 9.35 -5.32 -5.58
N LEU A 147 10.52 -5.51 -4.95
CA LEU A 147 10.65 -6.18 -3.65
C LEU A 147 9.92 -5.45 -2.52
N THR A 148 9.74 -4.14 -2.63
CA THR A 148 9.01 -3.35 -1.61
C THR A 148 7.52 -3.24 -1.94
N GLY A 149 7.12 -3.61 -3.15
CA GLY A 149 5.73 -3.72 -3.58
C GLY A 149 5.10 -5.02 -3.09
N THR A 150 4.67 -5.07 -1.83
CA THR A 150 4.05 -6.25 -1.20
C THR A 150 2.83 -6.80 -1.96
N HIS A 151 2.09 -5.94 -2.67
CA HIS A 151 1.02 -6.34 -3.59
C HIS A 151 1.51 -7.12 -4.82
N MET A 152 2.70 -6.82 -5.35
CA MET A 152 3.32 -7.63 -6.41
C MET A 152 3.73 -9.02 -5.92
N ALA A 153 3.83 -9.20 -4.60
CA ALA A 153 4.09 -10.51 -4.00
C ALA A 153 2.82 -11.32 -3.74
N GLY A 154 1.63 -10.74 -3.91
CA GLY A 154 0.37 -11.38 -3.50
C GLY A 154 0.23 -11.57 -1.99
N ALA A 155 1.05 -10.85 -1.21
CA ALA A 155 1.19 -11.01 0.23
C ALA A 155 0.46 -9.94 1.02
N ALA A 156 -0.23 -9.01 0.35
CA ALA A 156 -0.84 -7.84 0.94
C ALA A 156 -2.28 -7.62 0.48
N VAL A 157 -3.02 -6.94 1.35
CA VAL A 157 -4.34 -6.39 1.07
C VAL A 157 -4.38 -4.94 1.53
N ASP A 158 -5.00 -4.10 0.71
CA ASP A 158 -5.46 -2.78 1.15
C ASP A 158 -6.92 -2.95 1.57
N ILE A 159 -7.30 -2.36 2.70
CA ILE A 159 -8.65 -2.55 3.25
C ILE A 159 -9.29 -1.23 3.65
N SER A 160 -10.62 -1.20 3.55
CA SER A 160 -11.50 -0.36 4.37
C SER A 160 -12.39 -1.25 5.22
N VAL A 161 -13.09 -0.67 6.19
CA VAL A 161 -14.02 -1.40 7.05
C VAL A 161 -15.34 -0.66 7.06
N LEU A 162 -16.44 -1.37 6.81
CA LEU A 162 -17.78 -0.81 6.81
C LEU A 162 -18.54 -1.33 8.02
N ARG A 163 -19.48 -0.55 8.55
CA ARG A 163 -20.46 -1.04 9.50
C ARG A 163 -21.54 -1.83 8.78
N ARG A 164 -21.99 -2.92 9.41
CA ARG A 164 -22.97 -3.83 8.81
C ARG A 164 -24.40 -3.30 8.87
N ASP A 165 -24.70 -2.39 9.79
CA ASP A 165 -26.05 -1.87 10.04
C ASP A 165 -26.47 -0.80 9.01
N ASP A 166 -25.56 0.12 8.66
CA ASP A 166 -25.83 1.23 7.74
C ASP A 166 -24.90 1.30 6.52
N GLY A 167 -23.87 0.45 6.46
CA GLY A 167 -22.89 0.43 5.37
C GLY A 167 -21.88 1.57 5.42
N ALA A 168 -21.91 2.43 6.45
CA ALA A 168 -20.98 3.54 6.58
C ALA A 168 -19.56 3.05 6.88
N GLU A 169 -18.54 3.76 6.39
CA GLU A 169 -17.16 3.43 6.70
C GLU A 169 -16.83 3.67 8.18
N VAL A 170 -16.17 2.70 8.80
CA VAL A 170 -15.52 2.86 10.11
C VAL A 170 -14.32 3.80 9.90
N TRP A 171 -14.59 5.09 10.03
CA TRP A 171 -13.70 6.15 9.58
C TRP A 171 -12.35 6.15 10.31
N ARG A 172 -11.26 6.31 9.56
CA ARG A 172 -9.88 6.35 10.07
C ARG A 172 -9.18 7.70 9.84
N GLY A 173 -9.95 8.76 9.56
CA GLY A 173 -9.49 10.14 9.42
C GLY A 173 -9.42 10.65 7.98
N LYS A 174 -9.13 9.76 7.03
CA LYS A 174 -9.00 10.08 5.60
C LYS A 174 -9.50 8.91 4.75
N PRO A 175 -9.89 9.16 3.49
CA PRO A 175 -10.31 8.09 2.60
C PRO A 175 -9.10 7.31 2.09
N TYR A 176 -9.32 6.06 1.69
CA TYR A 176 -8.44 5.40 0.73
C TYR A 176 -8.57 6.11 -0.64
N LEU A 177 -7.52 6.59 -1.32
CA LEU A 177 -6.07 6.54 -1.08
C LEU A 177 -5.51 7.95 -0.73
N GLU A 178 -5.31 8.23 0.55
CA GLU A 178 -4.73 9.50 1.03
C GLU A 178 -3.21 9.49 0.96
N MET A 179 -2.59 10.58 0.48
CA MET A 179 -1.13 10.76 0.51
C MET A 179 -0.77 12.05 1.26
N SER A 180 -0.73 11.97 2.59
CA SER A 180 -0.48 13.13 3.44
C SER A 180 0.01 12.71 4.84
N GLU A 181 0.25 13.68 5.71
CA GLU A 181 0.65 13.44 7.11
C GLU A 181 -0.41 12.68 7.94
N TYR A 182 -1.62 12.50 7.41
CA TYR A 182 -2.66 11.66 8.00
C TYR A 182 -2.50 10.16 7.65
N THR A 183 -1.73 9.84 6.62
CA THR A 183 -1.54 8.49 6.06
C THR A 183 -0.84 7.51 7.02
N PRO A 184 0.24 7.89 7.74
CA PRO A 184 0.91 6.99 8.68
C PRO A 184 -0.04 6.47 9.75
N MET A 185 0.07 5.19 10.09
CA MET A 185 -0.84 4.49 11.01
C MET A 185 -0.95 5.22 12.36
N ASP A 186 0.16 5.73 12.88
CA ASP A 186 0.29 6.39 14.17
C ASP A 186 0.13 7.92 14.12
N SER A 187 -0.19 8.50 12.95
CA SER A 187 -0.30 9.95 12.73
C SER A 187 -0.89 10.71 13.91
N PRO A 188 -0.25 11.79 14.40
CA PRO A 188 -0.75 12.58 15.53
C PRO A 188 -1.95 13.46 15.14
N PHE A 189 -2.23 13.59 13.84
CA PHE A 189 -3.24 14.53 13.32
C PHE A 189 -4.66 13.94 13.25
N VAL A 190 -4.83 12.68 13.62
CA VAL A 190 -6.17 12.07 13.75
C VAL A 190 -6.74 12.25 15.16
N ASN A 191 -8.06 12.37 15.24
CA ASN A 191 -8.77 12.50 16.50
C ASN A 191 -8.81 11.16 17.28
N ALA A 192 -9.31 11.21 18.51
CA ALA A 192 -9.32 10.04 19.41
C ALA A 192 -10.15 8.87 18.88
N GLU A 193 -11.27 9.13 18.19
CA GLU A 193 -12.12 8.11 17.60
C GLU A 193 -11.45 7.45 16.39
N GLU A 194 -10.88 8.24 15.49
CA GLU A 194 -10.14 7.74 14.33
C GLU A 194 -8.94 6.88 14.77
N ARG A 195 -8.22 7.31 15.82
CA ARG A 195 -7.13 6.53 16.43
C ARG A 195 -7.63 5.20 17.01
N ARG A 196 -8.76 5.22 17.74
CA ARG A 196 -9.38 4.01 18.28
C ARG A 196 -9.77 3.05 17.16
N ASN A 197 -10.38 3.55 16.08
CA ASN A 197 -10.77 2.75 14.93
C ASN A 197 -9.56 2.09 14.26
N ARG A 198 -8.47 2.84 14.00
CA ARG A 198 -7.21 2.28 13.49
C ARG A 198 -6.68 1.16 14.37
N GLN A 199 -6.60 1.39 15.68
CA GLN A 199 -6.10 0.39 16.63
C GLN A 199 -6.97 -0.86 16.66
N GLU A 200 -8.29 -0.72 16.68
CA GLU A 200 -9.20 -1.86 16.73
C GLU A 200 -9.20 -2.69 15.45
N ILE A 201 -9.12 -2.04 14.28
CA ILE A 201 -9.00 -2.72 12.99
C ILE A 201 -7.67 -3.46 12.94
N THR A 202 -6.56 -2.79 13.27
CA THR A 202 -5.23 -3.41 13.32
C THR A 202 -5.18 -4.59 14.26
N ARG A 203 -5.78 -4.49 15.46
CA ARG A 203 -5.87 -5.63 16.38
C ARG A 203 -6.59 -6.84 15.76
N VAL A 204 -7.61 -6.66 14.92
CA VAL A 204 -8.28 -7.78 14.25
C VAL A 204 -7.37 -8.41 13.20
N MET A 205 -6.73 -7.58 12.37
CA MET A 205 -5.82 -8.04 11.31
C MET A 205 -4.63 -8.82 11.91
N GLU A 206 -3.98 -8.24 12.92
CA GLU A 206 -2.75 -8.79 13.52
C GLU A 206 -3.00 -10.07 14.32
N ARG A 207 -4.19 -10.25 14.90
CA ARG A 207 -4.56 -11.52 15.55
C ARG A 207 -4.50 -12.72 14.61
N ARG A 208 -4.65 -12.51 13.30
CA ARG A 208 -4.52 -13.54 12.26
C ARG A 208 -3.20 -13.42 11.49
N GLY A 209 -2.27 -12.60 12.00
CA GLY A 209 -0.91 -12.46 11.49
C GLY A 209 -0.77 -11.58 10.26
N PHE A 210 -1.77 -10.79 9.88
CA PHE A 210 -1.60 -9.71 8.90
C PHE A 210 -1.10 -8.47 9.64
N LEU A 211 0.17 -8.12 9.48
CA LEU A 211 0.77 -6.97 10.13
C LEU A 211 0.47 -5.71 9.34
N HIS A 212 0.28 -4.60 10.04
CA HIS A 212 0.10 -3.31 9.39
C HIS A 212 1.43 -2.80 8.83
N TYR A 213 1.39 -2.14 7.67
CA TYR A 213 2.48 -1.26 7.27
C TYR A 213 2.39 0.03 8.08
N PRO A 214 3.46 0.50 8.75
CA PRO A 214 3.41 1.71 9.56
C PRO A 214 3.02 2.94 8.75
N GLY A 215 3.32 2.89 7.46
CA GLY A 215 3.15 4.01 6.57
C GLY A 215 1.75 4.26 6.03
N GLU A 216 0.86 3.27 6.08
CA GLU A 216 -0.45 3.37 5.45
C GLU A 216 -1.51 2.74 6.36
N PHE A 217 -2.47 3.54 6.83
CA PHE A 217 -3.50 3.06 7.77
C PHE A 217 -4.42 1.96 7.20
N TRP A 218 -4.36 1.69 5.89
CA TRP A 218 -5.17 0.69 5.18
C TRP A 218 -4.42 -0.58 4.80
N HIS A 219 -3.08 -0.59 4.84
CA HIS A 219 -2.27 -1.64 4.25
C HIS A 219 -1.85 -2.70 5.26
N TYR A 220 -2.08 -3.97 4.92
CA TYR A 220 -1.66 -5.09 5.73
C TYR A 220 -1.04 -6.21 4.89
N ASN A 221 0.03 -6.82 5.40
CA ASN A 221 0.79 -7.84 4.69
C ASN A 221 1.20 -9.01 5.61
N LYS A 222 1.49 -10.16 4.99
CA LYS A 222 1.92 -11.38 5.69
C LYS A 222 2.89 -12.21 4.86
N GLY A 223 4.04 -12.55 5.43
CA GLY A 223 5.01 -13.52 4.91
C GLY A 223 6.09 -12.98 3.96
N ASP A 224 5.93 -11.77 3.44
CA ASP A 224 6.94 -11.08 2.63
C ASP A 224 8.10 -10.51 3.49
N SER A 225 9.09 -9.89 2.85
CA SER A 225 10.27 -9.36 3.56
C SER A 225 9.92 -8.31 4.61
N LEU A 226 8.95 -7.41 4.34
CA LEU A 226 8.50 -6.44 5.34
C LEU A 226 7.93 -7.15 6.58
N TYR A 227 7.08 -8.16 6.38
CA TYR A 227 6.55 -8.95 7.49
C TYR A 227 7.66 -9.58 8.34
N GLN A 228 8.67 -10.21 7.71
CA GLN A 228 9.75 -10.86 8.48
C GLN A 228 10.57 -9.87 9.31
N ILE A 229 10.81 -8.67 8.77
CA ILE A 229 11.48 -7.58 9.50
C ILE A 229 10.65 -7.16 10.71
N GLN A 230 9.36 -6.87 10.52
CA GLN A 230 8.48 -6.40 11.59
C GLN A 230 8.25 -7.46 12.67
N ALA A 231 8.03 -8.72 12.27
CA ALA A 231 7.85 -9.85 13.17
C ALA A 231 9.17 -10.36 13.78
N ARG A 232 10.33 -9.82 13.34
CA ARG A 232 11.68 -10.19 13.83
C ARG A 232 11.95 -11.69 13.81
N THR A 233 11.50 -12.37 12.78
CA THR A 233 11.54 -13.84 12.70
C THR A 233 12.94 -14.38 12.40
N GLY A 234 13.82 -13.53 11.84
CA GLY A 234 15.12 -13.94 11.29
C GLY A 234 15.03 -14.77 10.00
N GLN A 235 13.83 -14.97 9.45
CA GLN A 235 13.61 -15.75 8.24
C GLN A 235 13.69 -14.88 6.98
N PRO A 236 14.07 -15.44 5.82
CA PRO A 236 13.90 -14.75 4.54
C PRO A 236 12.41 -14.49 4.28
N GLY A 237 12.11 -13.43 3.52
CA GLY A 237 10.77 -13.24 2.97
C GLY A 237 10.43 -14.43 2.07
N ARG A 238 9.26 -15.07 2.28
CA ARG A 238 8.80 -16.20 1.45
C ARG A 238 7.99 -15.78 0.23
N TYR A 239 7.50 -14.55 0.26
CA TYR A 239 6.76 -13.91 -0.83
C TYR A 239 7.51 -12.68 -1.30
N GLY A 240 7.95 -12.72 -2.55
CA GLY A 240 8.51 -11.63 -3.30
C GLY A 240 7.68 -11.35 -4.55
N PRO A 241 8.06 -10.32 -5.32
CA PRO A 241 7.37 -9.96 -6.55
C PRO A 241 7.39 -11.12 -7.54
N VAL A 242 6.25 -11.37 -8.18
CA VAL A 242 6.06 -12.46 -9.14
C VAL A 242 5.22 -12.03 -10.33
N ASP A 243 5.45 -12.70 -11.46
CA ASP A 243 4.48 -12.79 -12.55
C ASP A 243 3.63 -14.06 -12.34
N TRP A 244 2.31 -13.95 -12.47
CA TRP A 244 1.35 -15.03 -12.21
C TRP A 244 0.52 -15.34 -13.45
N ASP A 245 0.48 -16.61 -13.85
CA ASP A 245 -0.43 -17.12 -14.86
C ASP A 245 -1.72 -17.60 -14.21
N ARG A 246 -2.78 -16.82 -14.39
CA ARG A 246 -4.11 -17.10 -13.83
C ARG A 246 -4.76 -18.38 -14.36
N ALA A 247 -4.41 -18.83 -15.57
CA ALA A 247 -5.02 -20.02 -16.16
C ALA A 247 -4.48 -21.32 -15.56
N THR A 248 -3.18 -21.35 -15.27
CA THR A 248 -2.47 -22.53 -14.75
C THR A 248 -2.16 -22.45 -13.25
N ASN A 249 -2.37 -21.27 -12.66
CA ASN A 249 -1.91 -20.88 -11.33
C ASN A 249 -0.39 -20.93 -11.14
N ALA A 250 0.37 -20.95 -12.24
CA ALA A 250 1.83 -20.97 -12.19
C ALA A 250 2.39 -19.60 -11.79
N VAL A 251 3.46 -19.62 -11.00
CA VAL A 251 4.12 -18.43 -10.47
C VAL A 251 5.57 -18.41 -10.91
N THR A 252 5.98 -17.28 -11.49
CA THR A 252 7.36 -17.02 -11.89
C THR A 252 7.93 -15.89 -11.05
N PRO A 253 9.00 -16.13 -10.26
CA PRO A 253 9.70 -15.08 -9.53
C PRO A 253 10.19 -13.97 -10.46
N TYR A 254 10.06 -12.73 -10.02
CA TYR A 254 10.58 -11.58 -10.75
C TYR A 254 12.11 -11.67 -10.85
N ALA A 255 12.66 -11.57 -12.06
CA ALA A 255 14.09 -11.79 -12.30
C ALA A 255 14.99 -10.76 -11.59
N ASP A 256 14.59 -9.49 -11.58
CA ASP A 256 15.30 -8.42 -10.89
C ASP A 256 14.39 -7.74 -9.85
N PRO A 257 14.20 -8.34 -8.67
CA PRO A 257 13.28 -7.82 -7.66
C PRO A 257 13.78 -6.51 -7.03
N ARG A 258 15.05 -6.12 -7.26
CA ARG A 258 15.70 -4.96 -6.64
C ARG A 258 15.90 -3.79 -7.61
N GLY A 259 15.73 -4.03 -8.91
CA GLY A 259 15.74 -2.99 -9.93
C GLY A 259 14.54 -2.05 -9.84
N LEU A 260 14.61 -0.92 -10.54
CA LEU A 260 13.53 0.07 -10.58
C LEU A 260 12.50 -0.31 -11.65
N LEU A 261 11.20 -0.24 -11.30
CA LEU A 261 10.09 -0.32 -12.26
C LEU A 261 10.08 0.90 -13.18
N THR A 262 10.43 2.07 -12.66
CA THR A 262 10.59 3.33 -13.39
C THR A 262 12.04 3.79 -13.28
N PRO A 263 12.83 3.65 -14.35
CA PRO A 263 14.19 4.17 -14.44
C PRO A 263 14.29 5.67 -14.15
N LEU A 264 15.47 6.14 -13.70
CA LEU A 264 15.68 7.52 -13.27
C LEU A 264 15.51 8.56 -14.39
N ASP A 265 15.89 8.23 -15.63
CA ASP A 265 15.71 9.08 -16.81
C ASP A 265 14.21 9.25 -17.16
N VAL A 266 13.43 8.17 -17.03
CA VAL A 266 11.98 8.22 -17.18
C VAL A 266 11.36 9.06 -16.05
N LEU A 267 11.85 8.90 -14.82
CA LEU A 267 11.40 9.69 -13.67
C LEU A 267 11.64 11.19 -13.87
N GLU A 268 12.82 11.57 -14.37
CA GLU A 268 13.14 12.96 -14.68
C GLU A 268 12.18 13.56 -15.72
N SER A 269 11.86 12.80 -16.77
CA SER A 269 10.84 13.20 -17.75
C SER A 269 9.46 13.40 -17.11
N LEU A 270 9.05 12.51 -16.21
CA LEU A 270 7.77 12.63 -15.50
C LEU A 270 7.72 13.87 -14.59
N ILE A 271 8.83 14.22 -13.94
CA ILE A 271 8.97 15.47 -13.16
C ILE A 271 8.74 16.67 -14.05
N GLN A 272 9.41 16.74 -15.20
CA GLN A 272 9.28 17.87 -16.11
C GLN A 272 7.82 18.03 -16.59
N GLN A 273 7.18 16.93 -17.01
CA GLN A 273 5.79 16.96 -17.46
C GLN A 273 4.82 17.35 -16.34
N ALA A 274 5.07 16.92 -15.10
CA ALA A 274 4.24 17.27 -13.95
C ALA A 274 4.40 18.74 -13.56
N MET A 275 5.62 19.29 -13.56
CA MET A 275 5.85 20.72 -13.35
C MET A 275 5.09 21.59 -14.37
N GLU A 276 5.09 21.20 -15.66
CA GLU A 276 4.33 21.90 -16.70
C GLU A 276 2.82 21.84 -16.48
N ARG A 277 2.29 20.70 -16.03
CA ARG A 277 0.86 20.56 -15.71
C ARG A 277 0.47 21.40 -14.50
N LEU A 278 1.30 21.43 -13.46
CA LEU A 278 1.03 22.19 -12.23
C LEU A 278 1.11 23.70 -12.49
N GLY A 279 2.11 24.18 -13.23
CA GLY A 279 2.23 25.60 -13.58
C GLY A 279 1.07 26.12 -14.44
N LYS A 280 0.50 25.27 -15.31
CA LYS A 280 -0.72 25.62 -16.10
C LYS A 280 -2.00 25.70 -15.27
N ARG A 281 -2.03 25.18 -14.04
CA ARG A 281 -3.21 25.26 -13.15
C ARG A 281 -3.20 26.51 -12.27
N GLU A 282 -2.05 27.16 -12.12
CA GLU A 282 -1.87 28.37 -11.32
C GLU A 282 -1.94 29.67 -12.15
N ALA A 283 -1.89 29.56 -13.49
CA ALA A 283 -2.01 30.66 -14.46
C ALA A 283 -3.44 30.76 -15.02
#